data_AF-A0A9X1ZZ77-F1
#
_entry.id   AF-A0A9X1ZZ77-F1
#
_cell.length_a   1.000
_cell.length_b   1.000
_cell.length_c   1.000
_cell.angle_alpha   90.00
_cell.angle_beta   90.00
_cell.angle_gamma   90.00
#
_symmetry.space_group_name_H-M   'P 1'
#
loop_
_entity.id
_entity.type
_entity.pdbx_description
1 polymer ?
#
loop_
_entity_poly.entity_id
_entity_poly.type
_entity_poly.pdbx_seq_one_letter_code
_entity_poly.pdbx_strand_id
1 'polypeptide(L)'
;MQFSYTTNGASEGSINSYGDNSISVSDGVLTVEIGDSILKKNINGAGVFEMKLLNRDLGDAKKLADLLCSPEDSAGEVPTTDLYTAKCDGKIRSSYVKNFSRPLVNQIAQLVESLTNSGIRDGRKLVKLDVSLNSIDRVKGGFLVSVRFSNGGEYPIKFSTPDKWDGGPGRDMLGVSTVRKPQFAFGLAGEALENSNEFTNGEVSLAPRGSAVFKIKTSSVDKFSAGTYDFNIGVFMNIEVVGLATNLSRVDFHSNNKEPTSITFGRDYPSTPEEREQWEATHRQDMSWQPVKPGQTFTEDGLYRPVRTSGGYRGLLLKPFKAGDVATTDDVTMPMDTKYGDINIDGPVQWVWEATAPTPVKQWSLDMIADTVQFCEPGAECPRSGRWVRRIRPHDLYRQEPTWYDLASVVTLSRGQRMPSSRDDTDRTDWEWVGAVHG
;
A
#
# COMPACT_ATOMS: atom_id res chain seq x y z
N MET A 1 -37.51 -24.99 10.39
CA MET A 1 -36.75 -24.28 9.34
C MET A 1 -35.31 -24.21 9.81
N GLN A 2 -34.38 -24.72 9.01
CA GLN A 2 -32.96 -24.69 9.32
C GLN A 2 -32.18 -24.62 8.02
N PHE A 3 -31.31 -23.62 7.86
CA PHE A 3 -30.43 -23.49 6.71
C PHE A 3 -29.18 -22.67 7.05
N SER A 4 -28.16 -22.78 6.22
CA SER A 4 -27.02 -21.87 6.13
C SER A 4 -26.75 -21.55 4.66
N TYR A 5 -26.24 -20.35 4.41
CA TYR A 5 -25.80 -19.84 3.13
C TYR A 5 -24.46 -19.15 3.35
N THR A 6 -23.43 -19.52 2.61
CA THR A 6 -22.09 -18.96 2.74
C THR A 6 -21.59 -18.48 1.38
N THR A 7 -21.25 -17.19 1.29
CA THR A 7 -20.57 -16.65 0.12
C THR A 7 -19.12 -17.09 0.13
N ASN A 8 -18.56 -17.41 -1.03
CA ASN A 8 -17.16 -17.85 -1.19
C ASN A 8 -16.82 -19.19 -0.49
N GLY A 9 -17.80 -19.98 -0.08
CA GLY A 9 -17.57 -21.18 0.75
C GLY A 9 -16.83 -22.36 0.07
N ALA A 10 -16.58 -22.32 -1.25
CA ALA A 10 -15.96 -23.42 -2.00
C ALA A 10 -14.55 -23.10 -2.50
N SER A 11 -13.68 -22.84 -1.55
CA SER A 11 -12.27 -22.52 -1.78
C SER A 11 -11.38 -23.73 -1.50
N GLU A 12 -11.87 -24.96 -1.75
CA GLU A 12 -10.98 -26.10 -1.92
C GLU A 12 -10.16 -25.90 -3.19
N GLY A 13 -8.99 -25.27 -3.04
CA GLY A 13 -8.01 -25.03 -4.10
C GLY A 13 -7.86 -23.57 -4.55
N SER A 14 -8.77 -22.67 -4.17
CA SER A 14 -8.51 -21.22 -4.22
C SER A 14 -8.25 -20.75 -2.80
N ILE A 15 -7.16 -20.06 -2.54
CA ILE A 15 -6.98 -19.36 -1.26
C ILE A 15 -8.18 -18.42 -1.11
N ASN A 16 -9.09 -18.64 -0.16
CA ASN A 16 -10.09 -17.62 0.22
C ASN A 16 -9.32 -16.43 0.77
N SER A 17 -9.04 -15.49 -0.12
CA SER A 17 -8.09 -14.41 0.12
C SER A 17 -8.71 -13.18 0.76
N TYR A 18 -9.99 -13.17 1.15
CA TYR A 18 -10.69 -11.95 1.61
C TYR A 18 -11.71 -12.15 2.77
N GLY A 19 -11.93 -13.38 3.26
CA GLY A 19 -12.88 -13.66 4.36
C GLY A 19 -14.28 -14.05 3.87
N ASP A 20 -15.00 -14.84 4.69
CA ASP A 20 -16.31 -15.39 4.33
C ASP A 20 -17.45 -14.57 4.92
N ASN A 21 -18.59 -14.54 4.21
CA ASN A 21 -19.85 -14.06 4.76
C ASN A 21 -20.85 -15.19 4.79
N SER A 22 -21.59 -15.28 5.88
CA SER A 22 -22.60 -16.31 6.03
C SER A 22 -23.86 -15.78 6.66
N ILE A 23 -24.98 -16.39 6.29
CA ILE A 23 -26.20 -16.31 7.09
C ILE A 23 -26.66 -17.72 7.42
N SER A 24 -27.18 -17.92 8.62
CA SER A 24 -27.78 -19.18 9.01
C SER A 24 -29.01 -18.96 9.87
N VAL A 25 -29.98 -19.88 9.75
CA VAL A 25 -31.12 -19.93 10.65
C VAL A 25 -31.17 -21.28 11.33
N SER A 26 -31.24 -21.27 12.66
CA SER A 26 -31.58 -22.43 13.48
C SER A 26 -32.53 -21.98 14.59
N ASP A 27 -33.54 -22.80 14.89
CA ASP A 27 -34.46 -22.57 16.02
C ASP A 27 -35.10 -21.17 16.07
N GLY A 28 -35.37 -20.58 14.88
CA GLY A 28 -35.97 -19.26 14.75
C GLY A 28 -35.01 -18.09 15.00
N VAL A 29 -33.72 -18.37 15.13
CA VAL A 29 -32.66 -17.37 15.28
C VAL A 29 -31.89 -17.26 13.98
N LEU A 30 -31.73 -16.04 13.48
CA LEU A 30 -30.84 -15.68 12.38
C LEU A 30 -29.48 -15.30 12.95
N THR A 31 -28.44 -15.96 12.46
CA THR A 31 -27.04 -15.57 12.67
C THR A 31 -26.50 -15.05 11.34
N VAL A 32 -25.83 -13.90 11.38
CA VAL A 32 -25.17 -13.26 10.23
C VAL A 32 -23.70 -13.10 10.58
N GLU A 33 -22.82 -13.67 9.77
CA GLU A 33 -21.37 -13.49 9.88
C GLU A 33 -20.87 -12.66 8.69
N ILE A 34 -20.07 -11.64 8.98
CA ILE A 34 -19.49 -10.74 8.00
C ILE A 34 -17.98 -10.70 8.21
N GLY A 35 -17.25 -11.51 7.43
CA GLY A 35 -15.79 -11.46 7.33
C GLY A 35 -15.32 -10.48 6.27
N ASP A 36 -16.04 -10.37 5.16
CA ASP A 36 -15.75 -9.41 4.08
C ASP A 36 -16.83 -8.32 4.03
N SER A 37 -16.40 -7.10 4.33
CA SER A 37 -17.22 -5.90 4.30
C SER A 37 -16.72 -4.84 3.32
N ILE A 38 -15.70 -5.09 2.50
CA ILE A 38 -14.99 -4.03 1.75
C ILE A 38 -15.89 -3.29 0.75
N LEU A 39 -16.92 -3.98 0.22
CA LEU A 39 -17.91 -3.41 -0.71
C LEU A 39 -19.26 -3.09 -0.04
N LYS A 40 -19.40 -3.33 1.27
CA LYS A 40 -20.69 -3.20 1.98
C LYS A 40 -20.88 -1.81 2.54
N LYS A 41 -22.02 -1.18 2.21
CA LYS A 41 -22.34 0.19 2.62
C LYS A 41 -23.05 0.31 3.97
N ASN A 42 -23.56 -0.81 4.49
CA ASN A 42 -24.41 -0.87 5.68
C ASN A 42 -23.67 -1.35 6.94
N ILE A 43 -22.40 -1.72 6.80
CA ILE A 43 -21.54 -2.16 7.89
C ILE A 43 -20.14 -1.61 7.66
N ASN A 44 -19.47 -1.23 8.74
CA ASN A 44 -18.03 -1.04 8.78
C ASN A 44 -17.47 -2.17 9.63
N GLY A 45 -16.23 -2.58 9.39
CA GLY A 45 -15.65 -3.66 10.16
C GLY A 45 -16.24 -5.04 9.85
N ALA A 46 -15.82 -6.01 10.64
CA ALA A 46 -16.28 -7.40 10.57
C ALA A 46 -17.07 -7.77 11.83
N GLY A 47 -17.85 -8.86 11.78
CA GLY A 47 -18.56 -9.32 12.97
C GLY A 47 -19.56 -10.46 12.78
N VAL A 48 -20.15 -10.86 13.90
CA VAL A 48 -21.21 -11.86 14.02
C VAL A 48 -22.39 -11.23 14.75
N PHE A 49 -23.56 -11.32 14.14
CA PHE A 49 -24.80 -10.72 14.60
C PHE A 49 -25.86 -11.80 14.79
N GLU A 50 -26.61 -11.73 15.87
CA GLU A 50 -27.68 -12.68 16.18
C GLU A 50 -29.02 -11.95 16.37
N MET A 51 -30.07 -12.43 15.70
CA MET A 51 -31.40 -11.83 15.75
C MET A 51 -32.49 -12.89 15.80
N LYS A 52 -33.48 -12.72 16.67
CA LYS A 52 -34.70 -13.53 16.62
C LYS A 52 -35.54 -13.12 15.40
N LEU A 53 -35.92 -14.11 14.59
CA LEU A 53 -36.75 -13.86 13.40
C LEU A 53 -38.19 -13.54 13.80
N LEU A 54 -38.68 -12.38 13.35
CA LEU A 54 -40.04 -11.92 13.57
C LEU A 54 -40.62 -11.34 12.27
N ASN A 55 -41.95 -11.27 12.19
CA ASN A 55 -42.68 -10.55 11.14
C ASN A 55 -42.15 -10.84 9.73
N ARG A 56 -41.70 -9.80 9.01
CA ARG A 56 -41.19 -9.87 7.64
C ARG A 56 -39.95 -10.75 7.55
N ASP A 57 -39.00 -10.64 8.46
CA ASP A 57 -37.74 -11.41 8.40
C ASP A 57 -38.01 -12.91 8.53
N LEU A 58 -38.96 -13.30 9.39
CA LEU A 58 -39.41 -14.69 9.47
C LEU A 58 -40.05 -15.17 8.16
N GLY A 59 -40.82 -14.30 7.49
CA GLY A 59 -41.40 -14.58 6.18
C GLY A 59 -40.34 -14.75 5.09
N ASP A 60 -39.36 -13.86 5.04
CA ASP A 60 -38.25 -13.90 4.07
C ASP A 60 -37.35 -15.12 4.30
N ALA A 61 -37.07 -15.48 5.55
CA ALA A 61 -36.32 -16.69 5.88
C ALA A 61 -37.06 -17.98 5.49
N LYS A 62 -38.39 -18.03 5.65
CA LYS A 62 -39.22 -19.16 5.17
C LYS A 62 -39.15 -19.31 3.66
N LYS A 63 -39.33 -18.21 2.92
CA LYS A 63 -39.20 -18.22 1.46
C LYS A 63 -37.81 -18.68 1.02
N LEU A 64 -36.77 -18.22 1.69
CA LEU A 64 -35.40 -18.65 1.37
C LEU A 64 -35.23 -20.15 1.62
N ALA A 65 -35.72 -20.68 2.75
CA ALA A 65 -35.68 -22.11 3.02
C ALA A 65 -36.43 -22.93 1.96
N ASP A 66 -37.61 -22.47 1.53
CA ASP A 66 -38.40 -23.14 0.48
C ASP A 66 -37.66 -23.15 -0.87
N LEU A 67 -37.02 -22.04 -1.24
CA LEU A 67 -36.20 -21.94 -2.44
C LEU A 67 -34.97 -22.86 -2.37
N LEU A 68 -34.25 -22.88 -1.25
CA LEU A 68 -33.09 -23.77 -1.08
C LEU A 68 -33.48 -25.26 -1.09
N CYS A 69 -34.73 -25.58 -0.77
CA CYS A 69 -35.27 -26.94 -0.85
C CYS A 69 -35.90 -27.29 -2.20
N SER A 70 -36.03 -26.34 -3.14
CA SER A 70 -36.58 -26.63 -4.46
C SER A 70 -35.65 -27.54 -5.27
N PRO A 71 -36.16 -28.28 -6.27
CA PRO A 71 -35.32 -29.01 -7.20
C PRO A 71 -34.28 -28.09 -7.83
N GLU A 72 -33.06 -28.59 -7.99
CA GLU A 72 -32.06 -27.95 -8.86
C GLU A 72 -32.55 -28.08 -10.31
N ASP A 73 -32.57 -26.96 -11.04
CA ASP A 73 -33.17 -26.84 -12.37
C ASP A 73 -32.18 -26.34 -13.43
N SER A 74 -30.90 -26.14 -13.07
CA SER A 74 -29.84 -25.72 -13.99
C SER A 74 -28.48 -26.25 -13.56
N ALA A 75 -27.66 -26.75 -14.47
CA ALA A 75 -26.31 -27.21 -14.15
C ALA A 75 -25.27 -26.14 -14.51
N GLY A 76 -25.07 -25.15 -13.62
CA GLY A 76 -23.92 -24.25 -13.68
C GLY A 76 -24.03 -23.05 -14.63
N GLU A 77 -25.24 -22.55 -14.93
CA GLU A 77 -25.45 -21.33 -15.73
C GLU A 77 -24.99 -20.04 -15.02
N VAL A 78 -24.86 -20.06 -13.70
CA VAL A 78 -24.47 -18.88 -12.90
C VAL A 78 -23.05 -19.06 -12.36
N PRO A 79 -22.13 -18.11 -12.61
CA PRO A 79 -20.76 -18.19 -12.12
C PRO A 79 -20.68 -17.74 -10.65
N THR A 80 -21.26 -18.53 -9.74
CA THR A 80 -21.13 -18.36 -8.29
C THR A 80 -20.58 -19.63 -7.63
N THR A 81 -19.82 -19.47 -6.56
CA THR A 81 -19.29 -20.56 -5.72
C THR A 81 -19.99 -20.64 -4.37
N ASP A 82 -21.10 -19.93 -4.21
CA ASP A 82 -21.86 -19.89 -2.96
C ASP A 82 -22.42 -21.28 -2.60
N LEU A 83 -22.28 -21.61 -1.32
CA LEU A 83 -22.73 -22.87 -0.76
C LEU A 83 -23.97 -22.66 0.10
N TYR A 84 -24.85 -23.65 0.10
CA TYR A 84 -25.93 -23.70 1.06
C TYR A 84 -26.03 -25.08 1.69
N THR A 85 -26.54 -25.11 2.93
CA THR A 85 -27.02 -26.32 3.58
C THR A 85 -28.44 -26.03 4.07
N ALA A 86 -29.40 -26.92 3.81
CA ALA A 86 -30.79 -26.74 4.23
C ALA A 86 -31.40 -28.07 4.70
N LYS A 87 -32.30 -28.00 5.68
CA LYS A 87 -33.09 -29.14 6.13
C LYS A 87 -34.41 -29.21 5.36
N CYS A 88 -34.47 -30.10 4.37
CA CYS A 88 -35.61 -30.31 3.47
C CYS A 88 -36.27 -31.65 3.81
N ASP A 89 -37.56 -31.65 4.15
CA ASP A 89 -38.31 -32.86 4.52
C ASP A 89 -37.61 -33.75 5.57
N GLY A 90 -36.96 -33.09 6.54
CA GLY A 90 -36.22 -33.76 7.60
C GLY A 90 -34.80 -34.22 7.23
N LYS A 91 -34.40 -34.16 5.95
CA LYS A 91 -33.06 -34.51 5.47
C LYS A 91 -32.21 -33.27 5.28
N ILE A 92 -30.93 -33.37 5.59
CA ILE A 92 -29.96 -32.31 5.29
C ILE A 92 -29.54 -32.44 3.83
N ARG A 93 -29.66 -31.34 3.09
CA ARG A 93 -29.16 -31.16 1.73
C ARG A 93 -28.07 -30.10 1.74
N SER A 94 -26.96 -30.38 1.06
CA SER A 94 -25.87 -29.42 0.85
C SER A 94 -25.52 -29.41 -0.63
N SER A 95 -25.44 -28.22 -1.23
CA SER A 95 -25.16 -28.06 -2.65
C SER A 95 -24.71 -26.62 -2.96
N TYR A 96 -24.51 -26.33 -4.24
CA TYR A 96 -24.11 -25.02 -4.73
C TYR A 96 -25.29 -24.23 -5.25
N VAL A 97 -25.26 -22.92 -5.03
CA VAL A 97 -26.29 -22.00 -5.55
C VAL A 97 -26.28 -21.95 -7.08
N LYS A 98 -25.12 -22.19 -7.72
CA LYS A 98 -25.00 -22.26 -9.19
C LYS A 98 -25.82 -23.38 -9.85
N ASN A 99 -26.34 -24.31 -9.06
CA ASN A 99 -27.17 -25.40 -9.56
C ASN A 99 -28.67 -25.01 -9.67
N PHE A 100 -29.00 -23.75 -9.35
CA PHE A 100 -30.32 -23.18 -9.63
C PHE A 100 -30.27 -22.30 -10.87
N SER A 101 -31.41 -22.17 -11.54
CA SER A 101 -31.60 -21.25 -12.66
C SER A 101 -31.38 -19.81 -12.23
N ARG A 102 -30.92 -18.97 -13.16
CA ARG A 102 -30.65 -17.55 -12.91
C ARG A 102 -31.80 -16.80 -12.21
N PRO A 103 -33.10 -17.01 -12.56
CA PRO A 103 -34.20 -16.38 -11.84
C PRO A 103 -34.27 -16.77 -10.36
N LEU A 104 -34.05 -18.04 -10.02
CA LEU A 104 -34.05 -18.52 -8.64
C LEU A 104 -32.84 -17.98 -7.87
N VAL A 105 -31.65 -18.00 -8.47
CA VAL A 105 -30.44 -17.43 -7.85
C VAL A 105 -30.63 -15.96 -7.50
N ASN A 106 -31.26 -15.17 -8.39
CA ASN A 106 -31.54 -13.76 -8.10
C ASN A 106 -32.49 -13.59 -6.90
N GLN A 107 -33.52 -14.44 -6.77
CA GLN A 107 -34.43 -14.39 -5.62
C GLN A 107 -33.74 -14.80 -4.32
N ILE A 108 -32.92 -15.86 -4.37
CA ILE A 108 -32.08 -16.30 -3.25
C ILE A 108 -31.18 -15.15 -2.79
N ALA A 109 -30.44 -14.52 -3.71
CA ALA A 109 -29.54 -13.41 -3.41
C ALA A 109 -30.27 -12.23 -2.77
N GLN A 110 -31.45 -11.85 -3.28
CA GLN A 110 -32.26 -10.77 -2.69
C GLN A 110 -32.72 -11.08 -1.26
N LEU A 111 -33.12 -12.32 -0.98
CA LEU A 111 -33.54 -12.74 0.36
C LEU A 111 -32.34 -12.81 1.32
N VAL A 112 -31.19 -13.33 0.86
CA VAL A 112 -29.94 -13.34 1.62
C VAL A 112 -29.52 -11.91 1.97
N GLU A 113 -29.54 -11.00 1.01
CA GLU A 113 -29.22 -9.58 1.24
C GLU A 113 -30.21 -8.94 2.23
N SER A 114 -31.52 -9.17 2.06
CA SER A 114 -32.57 -8.68 2.97
C SER A 114 -32.31 -9.12 4.42
N LEU A 115 -32.11 -10.42 4.63
CA LEU A 115 -31.86 -11.00 5.96
C LEU A 115 -30.53 -10.54 6.54
N THR A 116 -29.47 -10.48 5.73
CA THR A 116 -28.16 -9.93 6.12
C THR A 116 -28.30 -8.51 6.64
N ASN A 117 -29.01 -7.65 5.90
CA ASN A 117 -29.22 -6.25 6.25
C ASN A 117 -30.05 -6.10 7.54
N SER A 118 -31.09 -6.91 7.72
CA SER A 118 -31.85 -6.94 8.97
C SER A 118 -31.00 -7.41 10.15
N GLY A 119 -30.22 -8.49 9.99
CA GLY A 119 -29.34 -9.00 11.05
C GLY A 119 -28.26 -8.00 11.46
N ILE A 120 -27.64 -7.29 10.52
CA ILE A 120 -26.66 -6.23 10.81
C ILE A 120 -27.30 -5.06 11.56
N ARG A 121 -28.51 -4.66 11.16
CA ARG A 121 -29.20 -3.48 11.71
C ARG A 121 -29.78 -3.73 13.11
N ASP A 122 -30.50 -4.84 13.26
CA ASP A 122 -31.36 -5.11 14.43
C ASP A 122 -30.82 -6.23 15.32
N GLY A 123 -29.78 -6.95 14.86
CA GLY A 123 -29.18 -8.06 15.60
C GLY A 123 -28.28 -7.61 16.76
N ARG A 124 -28.22 -8.46 17.79
CA ARG A 124 -27.25 -8.38 18.88
C ARG A 124 -25.85 -8.67 18.34
N LYS A 125 -24.90 -7.78 18.63
CA LYS A 125 -23.50 -7.90 18.19
C LYS A 125 -22.75 -8.87 19.10
N LEU A 126 -22.59 -10.12 18.67
CA LEU A 126 -21.79 -11.11 19.40
C LEU A 126 -20.30 -10.83 19.19
N VAL A 127 -19.90 -10.61 17.95
CA VAL A 127 -18.54 -10.21 17.56
C VAL A 127 -18.66 -8.94 16.74
N LYS A 128 -17.84 -7.93 17.02
CA LYS A 128 -17.79 -6.74 16.18
C LYS A 128 -16.40 -6.12 16.27
N LEU A 129 -15.62 -6.26 15.21
CA LEU A 129 -14.31 -5.62 15.08
C LEU A 129 -14.46 -4.38 14.20
N ASP A 130 -14.02 -3.23 14.69
CA ASP A 130 -13.95 -1.96 13.96
C ASP A 130 -12.52 -1.41 13.98
N VAL A 131 -12.20 -0.58 12.99
CA VAL A 131 -10.94 0.16 12.94
C VAL A 131 -11.21 1.65 12.70
N SER A 132 -10.43 2.52 13.34
CA SER A 132 -10.49 3.97 13.13
C SER A 132 -9.11 4.61 13.19
N LEU A 133 -8.92 5.69 12.43
CA LEU A 133 -7.71 6.50 12.50
C LEU A 133 -7.79 7.42 13.71
N ASN A 134 -6.74 7.45 14.52
CA ASN A 134 -6.67 8.31 15.71
C ASN A 134 -5.83 9.57 15.44
N SER A 135 -4.66 9.42 14.81
CA SER A 135 -3.82 10.56 14.38
C SER A 135 -2.82 10.15 13.31
N ILE A 136 -2.32 11.14 12.57
CA ILE A 136 -1.11 11.03 11.73
C ILE A 136 -0.21 12.21 12.12
N ASP A 137 0.87 11.91 12.82
CA ASP A 137 1.78 12.92 13.35
C ASP A 137 3.10 12.87 12.59
N ARG A 138 3.60 14.03 12.14
CA ARG A 138 4.94 14.08 11.53
C ARG A 138 6.00 13.96 12.62
N VAL A 139 6.92 13.02 12.47
CA VAL A 139 8.01 12.75 13.42
C VAL A 139 9.36 12.74 12.71
N LYS A 140 10.46 12.69 13.48
CA LYS A 140 11.79 12.56 12.87
C LYS A 140 11.89 11.23 12.12
N GLY A 141 12.19 11.30 10.84
CA GLY A 141 12.36 10.13 9.99
C GLY A 141 11.04 9.53 9.50
N GLY A 142 9.99 10.33 9.29
CA GLY A 142 8.72 9.88 8.68
C GLY A 142 7.48 10.36 9.43
N PHE A 143 6.50 9.48 9.57
CA PHE A 143 5.23 9.74 10.23
C PHE A 143 4.93 8.66 11.27
N LEU A 144 4.21 9.06 12.31
CA LEU A 144 3.65 8.18 13.30
C LEU A 144 2.14 8.11 13.06
N VAL A 145 1.66 6.96 12.60
CA VAL A 145 0.26 6.72 12.31
C VAL A 145 -0.35 5.95 13.47
N SER A 146 -1.37 6.53 14.11
CA SER A 146 -2.05 5.92 15.24
C SER A 146 -3.40 5.33 14.79
N VAL A 147 -3.55 4.01 14.87
CA VAL A 147 -4.78 3.29 14.49
C VAL A 147 -5.39 2.62 15.71
N ARG A 148 -6.73 2.71 15.86
CA ARG A 148 -7.47 2.05 16.94
C ARG A 148 -8.31 0.89 16.39
N PHE A 149 -8.12 -0.29 16.96
CA PHE A 149 -9.05 -1.41 16.79
C PHE A 149 -10.00 -1.48 17.99
N SER A 150 -11.29 -1.65 17.74
CA SER A 150 -12.33 -1.68 18.77
C SER A 150 -13.17 -2.94 18.65
N ASN A 151 -13.38 -3.63 19.77
CA ASN A 151 -14.28 -4.76 19.87
C ASN A 151 -15.65 -4.28 20.38
N GLY A 152 -16.58 -4.00 19.48
CA GLY A 152 -17.97 -3.67 19.81
C GLY A 152 -18.85 -4.89 20.12
N GLY A 153 -18.28 -6.08 20.24
CA GLY A 153 -18.98 -7.33 20.53
C GLY A 153 -18.95 -7.71 22.02
N GLU A 154 -19.34 -8.95 22.28
CA GLU A 154 -19.43 -9.57 23.60
C GLU A 154 -18.41 -10.69 23.81
N TYR A 155 -17.79 -11.18 22.73
CA TYR A 155 -16.73 -12.19 22.78
C TYR A 155 -15.35 -11.55 22.56
N PRO A 156 -14.29 -12.04 23.23
CA PRO A 156 -12.93 -11.59 22.98
C PRO A 156 -12.46 -11.92 21.55
N ILE A 157 -11.62 -11.05 21.00
CA ILE A 157 -11.02 -11.22 19.67
C ILE A 157 -9.51 -11.18 19.80
N LYS A 158 -8.81 -12.17 19.25
CA LYS A 158 -7.34 -12.22 19.20
C LYS A 158 -6.80 -12.08 17.79
N PHE A 159 -5.62 -11.47 17.69
CA PHE A 159 -4.86 -11.36 16.45
C PHE A 159 -3.41 -10.92 16.75
N SER A 160 -2.51 -11.09 15.78
CA SER A 160 -1.13 -10.62 15.86
C SER A 160 -1.01 -9.10 15.67
N THR A 161 -0.03 -8.47 16.28
CA THR A 161 0.22 -7.03 16.12
C THR A 161 0.69 -6.69 14.69
N PRO A 162 0.36 -5.50 14.15
CA PRO A 162 0.67 -5.15 12.75
C PRO A 162 2.15 -5.23 12.34
N ASP A 163 3.10 -5.05 13.25
CA ASP A 163 4.55 -5.22 12.99
C ASP A 163 4.96 -6.67 12.72
N LYS A 164 4.10 -7.64 13.03
CA LYS A 164 4.32 -9.06 12.76
C LYS A 164 3.66 -9.51 11.46
N TRP A 165 3.04 -8.58 10.73
CA TRP A 165 2.38 -8.88 9.46
C TRP A 165 3.37 -8.72 8.31
N ASP A 166 3.35 -9.66 7.38
CA ASP A 166 4.30 -9.65 6.25
C ASP A 166 3.92 -8.67 5.12
N GLY A 167 2.71 -8.10 5.12
CA GLY A 167 2.26 -7.06 4.18
C GLY A 167 2.14 -7.46 2.71
N GLY A 168 2.48 -8.70 2.33
CA GLY A 168 2.45 -9.18 0.95
C GLY A 168 1.05 -9.55 0.43
N PRO A 169 0.85 -9.63 -0.91
CA PRO A 169 -0.42 -10.03 -1.51
C PRO A 169 -0.97 -11.33 -0.92
N GLY A 170 -2.24 -11.32 -0.47
CA GLY A 170 -2.88 -12.47 0.18
C GLY A 170 -2.38 -12.76 1.60
N ARG A 171 -1.60 -11.87 2.21
CA ARG A 171 -1.18 -11.89 3.64
C ARG A 171 -1.82 -10.72 4.39
N ASP A 172 -1.61 -10.67 5.70
CA ASP A 172 -2.22 -9.64 6.54
C ASP A 172 -1.70 -8.24 6.15
N MET A 173 -2.63 -7.29 5.99
CA MET A 173 -2.42 -5.93 5.51
C MET A 173 -3.14 -4.92 6.39
N LEU A 174 -2.47 -3.79 6.61
CA LEU A 174 -3.03 -2.58 7.21
C LEU A 174 -2.56 -1.40 6.36
N GLY A 175 -3.51 -0.57 5.92
CA GLY A 175 -3.20 0.61 5.12
C GLY A 175 -4.11 1.78 5.46
N VAL A 176 -3.56 2.99 5.38
CA VAL A 176 -4.32 4.23 5.54
C VAL A 176 -4.16 5.04 4.26
N SER A 177 -5.25 5.33 3.56
CA SER A 177 -5.20 5.99 2.25
C SER A 177 -6.19 7.14 2.17
N THR A 178 -5.86 8.15 1.38
CA THR A 178 -6.80 9.26 1.13
C THR A 178 -8.01 8.78 0.31
N VAL A 179 -9.19 9.29 0.65
CA VAL A 179 -10.46 8.89 0.01
C VAL A 179 -10.58 9.46 -1.41
N ARG A 180 -9.98 10.64 -1.64
CA ARG A 180 -10.10 11.40 -2.89
C ARG A 180 -8.72 11.78 -3.42
N LYS A 181 -8.65 12.13 -4.71
CA LYS A 181 -7.42 12.63 -5.33
C LYS A 181 -6.98 13.98 -4.72
N PRO A 182 -5.66 14.26 -4.62
CA PRO A 182 -4.55 13.35 -4.95
C PRO A 182 -4.47 12.18 -3.97
N GLN A 183 -4.27 10.98 -4.52
CA GLN A 183 -4.21 9.75 -3.74
C GLN A 183 -2.80 9.53 -3.21
N PHE A 184 -2.70 9.28 -1.92
CA PHE A 184 -1.50 8.72 -1.30
C PHE A 184 -1.91 7.81 -0.14
N ALA A 185 -0.99 6.92 0.24
CA ALA A 185 -1.24 5.96 1.30
C ALA A 185 -0.04 5.78 2.22
N PHE A 186 -0.33 5.22 3.39
CA PHE A 186 0.62 4.69 4.34
C PHE A 186 0.39 3.19 4.44
N GLY A 187 1.34 2.40 3.97
CA GLY A 187 1.40 0.97 4.28
C GLY A 187 1.90 0.79 5.72
N LEU A 188 1.16 0.07 6.54
CA LEU A 188 1.44 -0.06 7.98
C LEU A 188 1.74 -1.49 8.43
N ALA A 189 1.46 -2.49 7.60
CA ALA A 189 1.81 -3.88 7.91
C ALA A 189 3.34 -4.07 7.84
N GLY A 190 3.91 -4.73 8.85
CA GLY A 190 5.35 -4.99 8.98
C GLY A 190 6.18 -3.80 9.44
N GLU A 191 5.55 -2.64 9.60
CA GLU A 191 6.21 -1.42 10.08
C GLU A 191 6.44 -1.44 11.59
N ALA A 192 7.40 -0.65 12.07
CA ALA A 192 7.79 -0.66 13.48
C ALA A 192 6.69 -0.08 14.39
N LEU A 193 6.33 -0.83 15.45
CA LEU A 193 5.46 -0.34 16.52
C LEU A 193 6.25 0.43 17.58
N GLU A 194 5.94 1.71 17.76
CA GLU A 194 6.52 2.53 18.83
C GLU A 194 6.04 2.12 20.22
N ASN A 195 4.79 1.66 20.35
CA ASN A 195 4.23 1.16 21.60
C ASN A 195 4.23 -0.37 21.68
N SER A 196 5.24 -1.03 21.09
CA SER A 196 5.35 -2.51 21.10
C SER A 196 5.40 -3.11 22.51
N ASN A 197 5.90 -2.36 23.50
CA ASN A 197 5.92 -2.75 24.91
C ASN A 197 4.53 -2.92 25.55
N GLU A 198 3.47 -2.38 24.93
CA GLU A 198 2.08 -2.57 25.38
C GLU A 198 1.53 -3.95 24.99
N PHE A 199 2.21 -4.68 24.10
CA PHE A 199 1.75 -5.95 23.53
C PHE A 199 2.75 -7.08 23.81
N THR A 200 2.33 -8.07 24.61
CA THR A 200 3.20 -9.21 24.92
C THR A 200 3.24 -10.18 23.74
N ASN A 201 4.44 -10.61 23.34
CA ASN A 201 4.69 -11.58 22.27
C ASN A 201 4.15 -11.20 20.87
N GLY A 202 3.82 -9.92 20.63
CA GLY A 202 3.24 -9.49 19.36
C GLY A 202 1.83 -10.04 19.13
N GLU A 203 1.10 -10.31 20.21
CA GLU A 203 -0.30 -10.71 20.16
C GLU A 203 -1.18 -9.69 20.90
N VAL A 204 -2.39 -9.52 20.40
CA VAL A 204 -3.43 -8.68 21.01
C VAL A 204 -4.62 -9.57 21.33
N SER A 205 -5.15 -9.42 22.54
CA SER A 205 -6.43 -10.01 22.95
C SER A 205 -7.39 -8.87 23.33
N LEU A 206 -8.21 -8.45 22.37
CA LEU A 206 -9.23 -7.43 22.59
C LEU A 206 -10.37 -8.00 23.43
N ALA A 207 -10.46 -7.54 24.68
CA ALA A 207 -11.58 -7.83 25.55
C ALA A 207 -12.92 -7.38 24.93
N PRO A 208 -14.06 -7.99 25.32
CA PRO A 208 -15.38 -7.50 24.96
C PRO A 208 -15.53 -6.01 25.29
N ARG A 209 -16.08 -5.22 24.36
CA ARG A 209 -16.21 -3.75 24.50
C ARG A 209 -14.87 -3.00 24.65
N GLY A 210 -13.75 -3.69 24.49
CA GLY A 210 -12.40 -3.13 24.61
C GLY A 210 -11.88 -2.51 23.31
N SER A 211 -10.70 -1.91 23.39
CA SER A 211 -9.97 -1.39 22.23
C SER A 211 -8.47 -1.43 22.47
N ALA A 212 -7.70 -1.43 21.38
CA ALA A 212 -6.25 -1.28 21.40
C ALA A 212 -5.84 -0.21 20.38
N VAL A 213 -4.79 0.54 20.69
CA VAL A 213 -4.23 1.57 19.81
C VAL A 213 -2.82 1.16 19.41
N PHE A 214 -2.55 1.14 18.11
CA PHE A 214 -1.22 0.88 17.56
C PHE A 214 -0.63 2.19 17.04
N LYS A 215 0.59 2.51 17.48
CA LYS A 215 1.36 3.66 17.01
C LYS A 215 2.47 3.16 16.10
N ILE A 216 2.28 3.34 14.79
CA ILE A 216 3.08 2.69 13.75
C ILE A 216 3.94 3.74 13.08
N LYS A 217 5.26 3.56 13.11
CA LYS A 217 6.19 4.46 12.43
C LYS A 217 6.38 4.02 10.98
N THR A 218 6.07 4.90 10.05
CA THR A 218 6.12 4.61 8.61
C THR A 218 7.54 4.72 8.07
N SER A 219 7.99 3.75 7.27
CA SER A 219 9.29 3.79 6.58
C SER A 219 9.21 4.39 5.17
N SER A 220 8.05 4.25 4.50
CA SER A 220 7.77 4.76 3.15
C SER A 220 6.52 5.62 3.13
N VAL A 221 6.58 6.75 2.44
CA VAL A 221 5.45 7.70 2.30
C VAL A 221 5.52 8.35 0.93
N ASP A 222 4.41 8.34 0.19
CA ASP A 222 4.33 9.03 -1.10
C ASP A 222 4.43 10.56 -0.93
N LYS A 223 4.82 11.24 -2.02
CA LYS A 223 4.79 12.70 -2.05
C LYS A 223 3.36 13.22 -1.92
N PHE A 224 3.18 14.30 -1.17
CA PHE A 224 1.90 15.00 -1.07
C PHE A 224 2.09 16.50 -0.84
N SER A 225 1.08 17.29 -1.16
CA SER A 225 1.07 18.74 -0.94
C SER A 225 0.46 19.10 0.41
N ALA A 226 0.75 20.28 0.93
CA ALA A 226 0.06 20.84 2.09
C ALA A 226 -1.45 20.90 1.82
N GLY A 227 -2.26 20.55 2.82
CA GLY A 227 -3.70 20.52 2.67
C GLY A 227 -4.40 19.66 3.71
N THR A 228 -5.72 19.64 3.64
CA THR A 228 -6.57 18.77 4.45
C THR A 228 -7.00 17.58 3.59
N TYR A 229 -6.81 16.39 4.15
CA TYR A 229 -7.12 15.13 3.49
C TYR A 229 -8.02 14.28 4.35
N ASP A 230 -9.00 13.64 3.71
CA ASP A 230 -9.86 12.64 4.32
C ASP A 230 -9.21 11.26 4.15
N PHE A 231 -9.06 10.52 5.24
CA PHE A 231 -8.45 9.20 5.25
C PHE A 231 -9.44 8.10 5.63
N ASN A 232 -9.28 6.96 4.97
CA ASN A 232 -9.87 5.69 5.35
C ASN A 232 -8.77 4.66 5.62
N ILE A 233 -9.12 3.64 6.40
CA ILE A 233 -8.25 2.51 6.72
C ILE A 233 -8.80 1.28 6.01
N GLY A 234 -7.91 0.52 5.38
CA GLY A 234 -8.17 -0.84 4.92
C GLY A 234 -7.45 -1.86 5.80
N VAL A 235 -8.15 -2.93 6.15
CA VAL A 235 -7.63 -4.02 6.99
C VAL A 235 -7.96 -5.33 6.32
N PHE A 236 -6.95 -6.18 6.21
CA PHE A 236 -7.11 -7.56 5.85
C PHE A 236 -6.26 -8.41 6.78
N MET A 237 -6.86 -9.30 7.57
CA MET A 237 -6.12 -10.00 8.63
C MET A 237 -6.77 -11.30 9.08
N ASN A 238 -5.99 -12.16 9.73
CA ASN A 238 -6.53 -13.29 10.48
C ASN A 238 -6.96 -12.86 11.89
N ILE A 239 -8.05 -13.45 12.38
CA ILE A 239 -8.52 -13.28 13.76
C ILE A 239 -8.93 -14.62 14.36
N GLU A 240 -8.94 -14.67 15.69
CA GLU A 240 -9.55 -15.75 16.47
C GLU A 240 -10.63 -15.15 17.38
N VAL A 241 -11.85 -15.68 17.32
CA VAL A 241 -12.91 -15.35 18.26
C VAL A 241 -12.92 -16.39 19.37
N VAL A 242 -12.70 -15.96 20.62
CA VAL A 242 -12.58 -16.87 21.76
C VAL A 242 -13.96 -17.20 22.33
N GLY A 243 -14.30 -18.48 22.40
CA GLY A 243 -15.50 -18.96 23.10
C GLY A 243 -16.79 -18.90 22.28
N LEU A 244 -16.73 -18.60 20.98
CA LEU A 244 -17.85 -18.68 20.04
C LEU A 244 -17.43 -19.52 18.83
N ALA A 245 -18.22 -20.53 18.49
CA ALA A 245 -18.03 -21.26 17.24
C ALA A 245 -18.48 -20.39 16.07
N THR A 246 -17.54 -19.96 15.24
CA THR A 246 -17.77 -19.10 14.07
C THR A 246 -16.76 -19.42 12.98
N ASN A 247 -17.11 -19.13 11.73
CA ASN A 247 -16.19 -19.25 10.60
C ASN A 247 -15.36 -17.97 10.39
N LEU A 248 -15.53 -16.96 11.26
CA LEU A 248 -14.83 -15.68 11.21
C LEU A 248 -13.35 -15.80 11.62
N SER A 249 -12.56 -16.43 10.76
CA SER A 249 -11.11 -16.64 10.93
C SER A 249 -10.25 -15.64 10.16
N ARG A 250 -10.83 -15.02 9.14
CA ARG A 250 -10.19 -14.02 8.29
C ARG A 250 -11.16 -12.93 7.95
N VAL A 251 -10.69 -11.68 7.96
CA VAL A 251 -11.52 -10.50 7.77
C VAL A 251 -10.89 -9.53 6.77
N ASP A 252 -11.72 -8.93 5.92
CA ASP A 252 -11.39 -7.84 4.99
C ASP A 252 -12.41 -6.72 5.15
N PHE A 253 -11.98 -5.57 5.65
CA PHE A 253 -12.89 -4.47 5.94
C PHE A 253 -12.20 -3.11 5.89
N HIS A 254 -13.03 -2.07 5.82
CA HIS A 254 -12.58 -0.68 5.92
C HIS A 254 -13.11 0.02 7.18
N SER A 255 -12.49 1.15 7.54
CA SER A 255 -13.04 2.10 8.53
C SER A 255 -14.35 2.73 8.06
N ASN A 256 -14.98 3.61 8.85
CA ASN A 256 -16.22 4.25 8.44
C ASN A 256 -16.06 5.19 7.22
N ASN A 257 -16.33 4.68 6.01
CA ASN A 257 -16.22 5.47 4.77
C ASN A 257 -17.20 6.66 4.71
N LYS A 258 -18.24 6.69 5.55
CA LYS A 258 -19.21 7.81 5.63
C LYS A 258 -18.69 8.96 6.48
N GLU A 259 -17.77 8.68 7.39
CA GLU A 259 -17.19 9.65 8.32
C GLU A 259 -15.66 9.46 8.31
N PRO A 260 -14.99 9.80 7.19
CA PRO A 260 -13.55 9.68 7.11
C PRO A 260 -12.89 10.62 8.12
N THR A 261 -11.66 10.28 8.50
CA THR A 261 -10.89 11.14 9.43
C THR A 261 -10.13 12.18 8.63
N SER A 262 -10.46 13.46 8.85
CA SER A 262 -9.77 14.58 8.20
C SER A 262 -8.49 14.96 8.96
N ILE A 263 -7.35 14.99 8.28
CA ILE A 263 -6.06 15.42 8.81
C ILE A 263 -5.52 16.56 7.95
N THR A 264 -5.02 17.62 8.60
CA THR A 264 -4.40 18.77 7.93
C THR A 264 -2.88 18.72 8.04
N PHE A 265 -2.20 18.74 6.90
CA PHE A 265 -0.75 18.93 6.81
C PHE A 265 -0.43 20.36 6.44
N GLY A 266 0.32 21.06 7.29
CA GLY A 266 0.69 22.47 7.08
C GLY A 266 1.79 22.70 6.04
N ARG A 267 2.41 21.64 5.51
CA ARG A 267 3.50 21.71 4.52
C ARG A 267 3.54 20.46 3.65
N ASP A 268 4.13 20.59 2.46
CA ASP A 268 4.35 19.49 1.53
C ASP A 268 5.21 18.37 2.15
N TYR A 269 5.19 17.20 1.53
CA TYR A 269 6.11 16.11 1.80
C TYR A 269 6.71 15.58 0.50
N PRO A 270 8.04 15.38 0.43
CA PRO A 270 9.04 15.92 1.35
C PRO A 270 9.16 17.45 1.20
N SER A 271 9.27 18.18 2.32
CA SER A 271 9.48 19.65 2.29
C SER A 271 10.83 20.08 2.84
N THR A 272 11.49 19.26 3.66
CA THR A 272 12.87 19.52 4.09
C THR A 272 13.86 18.64 3.31
N PRO A 273 15.14 19.01 3.27
CA PRO A 273 16.10 18.19 2.58
C PRO A 273 16.39 16.84 3.27
N GLU A 274 16.24 16.73 4.60
CA GLU A 274 16.30 15.42 5.29
C GLU A 274 15.15 14.49 4.89
N GLU A 275 13.93 15.03 4.79
CA GLU A 275 12.77 14.27 4.34
C GLU A 275 12.93 13.83 2.88
N ARG A 276 13.56 14.66 2.06
CA ARG A 276 13.87 14.33 0.67
C ARG A 276 14.89 13.21 0.59
N GLU A 277 16.01 13.32 1.32
CA GLU A 277 17.02 12.26 1.35
C GLU A 277 16.44 10.91 1.78
N GLN A 278 15.58 10.91 2.80
CA GLN A 278 14.86 9.70 3.23
C GLN A 278 13.92 9.18 2.14
N TRP A 279 13.07 10.04 1.59
CA TRP A 279 12.12 9.66 0.55
C TRP A 279 12.83 9.08 -0.68
N GLU A 280 13.91 9.72 -1.14
CA GLU A 280 14.68 9.25 -2.30
C GLU A 280 15.39 7.92 -2.03
N ALA A 281 15.83 7.66 -0.79
CA ALA A 281 16.42 6.37 -0.45
C ALA A 281 15.41 5.23 -0.61
N THR A 282 14.19 5.40 -0.09
CA THR A 282 13.12 4.40 -0.22
C THR A 282 12.63 4.29 -1.66
N HIS A 283 12.35 5.43 -2.31
CA HIS A 283 11.86 5.48 -3.69
C HIS A 283 12.84 4.85 -4.69
N ARG A 284 14.16 5.03 -4.48
CA ARG A 284 15.20 4.38 -5.28
C ARG A 284 15.12 2.85 -5.18
N GLN A 285 14.86 2.31 -3.99
CA GLN A 285 14.73 0.87 -3.80
C GLN A 285 13.48 0.34 -4.50
N ASP A 286 12.35 1.03 -4.38
CA ASP A 286 11.09 0.64 -5.00
C ASP A 286 11.20 0.64 -6.54
N MET A 287 11.79 1.69 -7.10
CA MET A 287 11.99 1.84 -8.54
C MET A 287 13.11 0.95 -9.11
N SER A 288 13.97 0.38 -8.26
CA SER A 288 15.05 -0.50 -8.73
C SER A 288 14.55 -1.80 -9.38
N TRP A 289 13.35 -2.23 -9.03
CA TRP A 289 12.69 -3.41 -9.61
C TRP A 289 11.96 -3.13 -10.93
N GLN A 290 11.84 -1.85 -11.29
CA GLN A 290 11.13 -1.39 -12.49
C GLN A 290 12.03 -0.49 -13.35
N PRO A 291 13.19 -0.98 -13.82
CA PRO A 291 14.06 -0.18 -14.67
C PRO A 291 13.36 0.14 -16.00
N VAL A 292 13.55 1.36 -16.49
CA VAL A 292 13.02 1.81 -17.79
C VAL A 292 13.91 1.21 -18.89
N LYS A 293 13.33 0.29 -19.67
CA LYS A 293 14.03 -0.42 -20.75
C LYS A 293 14.17 0.47 -22.00
N PRO A 294 15.11 0.15 -22.91
CA PRO A 294 15.21 0.81 -24.21
C PRO A 294 13.85 0.92 -24.92
N GLY A 295 13.51 2.12 -25.40
CA GLY A 295 12.24 2.41 -26.08
C GLY A 295 11.02 2.56 -25.17
N GLN A 296 11.13 2.37 -23.84
CA GLN A 296 10.04 2.66 -22.90
C GLN A 296 10.02 4.13 -22.50
N THR A 297 8.86 4.60 -22.06
CA THR A 297 8.69 5.96 -21.53
C THR A 297 9.01 6.02 -20.04
N PHE A 298 9.69 7.08 -19.61
CA PHE A 298 9.89 7.38 -18.19
C PHE A 298 8.54 7.75 -17.55
N THR A 299 8.22 7.17 -16.40
CA THR A 299 6.95 7.40 -15.70
C THR A 299 6.94 8.68 -14.87
N GLU A 300 8.12 9.15 -14.46
CA GLU A 300 8.29 10.34 -13.62
C GLU A 300 9.58 11.09 -13.93
N ASP A 301 9.61 12.36 -13.52
CA ASP A 301 10.83 13.18 -13.51
C ASP A 301 11.87 12.61 -12.54
N GLY A 302 13.12 12.52 -12.97
CA GLY A 302 14.18 11.98 -12.11
C GLY A 302 15.57 12.08 -12.71
N LEU A 303 16.56 11.86 -11.85
CA LEU A 303 17.92 11.49 -12.23
C LEU A 303 17.99 9.97 -12.34
N TYR A 304 18.39 9.48 -13.51
CA TYR A 304 18.49 8.07 -13.78
C TYR A 304 19.93 7.65 -14.06
N ARG A 305 20.27 6.47 -13.55
CA ARG A 305 21.54 5.80 -13.81
C ARG A 305 21.34 4.75 -14.91
N PRO A 306 22.19 4.72 -15.93
CA PRO A 306 22.16 3.62 -16.87
C PRO A 306 22.87 2.40 -16.28
N VAL A 307 22.25 1.26 -16.52
CA VAL A 307 22.73 -0.06 -16.14
C VAL A 307 22.75 -0.90 -17.41
N ARG A 308 23.90 -1.46 -17.74
CA ARG A 308 24.04 -2.39 -18.86
C ARG A 308 23.01 -3.51 -18.74
N THR A 309 22.29 -3.77 -19.82
CA THR A 309 21.38 -4.92 -19.91
C THR A 309 22.16 -6.24 -19.83
N SER A 310 23.43 -6.23 -20.25
CA SER A 310 24.38 -7.34 -20.10
C SER A 310 25.32 -7.15 -18.91
N GLY A 311 25.31 -8.06 -17.94
CA GLY A 311 26.26 -8.08 -16.82
C GLY A 311 26.01 -7.04 -15.72
N GLY A 312 25.02 -6.15 -15.85
CA GLY A 312 24.56 -5.28 -14.77
C GLY A 312 25.51 -4.14 -14.37
N TYR A 313 26.55 -3.88 -15.17
CA TYR A 313 27.48 -2.78 -14.92
C TYR A 313 26.76 -1.43 -14.94
N ARG A 314 27.08 -0.59 -13.94
CA ARG A 314 26.44 0.71 -13.72
C ARG A 314 27.30 1.85 -14.28
N GLY A 315 26.67 2.83 -14.91
CA GLY A 315 27.31 4.11 -15.22
C GLY A 315 27.50 4.96 -13.96
N LEU A 316 28.57 5.75 -13.92
CA LEU A 316 28.89 6.69 -12.86
C LEU A 316 27.95 7.90 -12.88
N LEU A 317 27.77 8.52 -14.05
CA LEU A 317 27.01 9.76 -14.18
C LEU A 317 25.50 9.50 -14.25
N LEU A 318 24.73 10.51 -13.87
CA LEU A 318 23.28 10.48 -13.87
C LEU A 318 22.73 11.39 -14.96
N LYS A 319 21.62 10.95 -15.58
CA LYS A 319 20.93 11.74 -16.61
C LYS A 319 19.55 12.16 -16.12
N PRO A 320 19.21 13.45 -16.23
CA PRO A 320 17.85 13.91 -15.96
C PRO A 320 16.92 13.49 -17.10
N PHE A 321 15.76 12.93 -16.75
CA PHE A 321 14.66 12.68 -17.68
C PHE A 321 13.35 13.24 -17.12
N LYS A 322 12.44 13.60 -18.03
CA LYS A 322 11.08 14.01 -17.73
C LYS A 322 10.10 12.85 -17.90
N ALA A 323 9.00 12.91 -17.16
CA ALA A 323 7.88 12.00 -17.38
C ALA A 323 7.42 12.10 -18.85
N GLY A 324 7.32 10.95 -19.52
CA GLY A 324 6.96 10.85 -20.94
C GLY A 324 8.14 10.86 -21.92
N ASP A 325 9.36 11.20 -21.48
CA ASP A 325 10.56 11.02 -22.31
C ASP A 325 10.73 9.55 -22.68
N VAL A 326 11.28 9.25 -23.86
CA VAL A 326 11.53 7.88 -24.32
C VAL A 326 12.99 7.53 -24.08
N ALA A 327 13.24 6.41 -23.40
CA ALA A 327 14.58 5.88 -23.22
C ALA A 327 15.19 5.51 -24.58
N THR A 328 16.42 5.96 -24.83
CA THR A 328 17.12 5.66 -26.09
C THR A 328 17.23 4.17 -26.36
N THR A 329 17.13 3.79 -27.64
CA THR A 329 17.41 2.44 -28.13
C THR A 329 18.86 2.28 -28.58
N ASP A 330 19.59 3.39 -28.71
CA ASP A 330 20.98 3.40 -29.13
C ASP A 330 21.91 3.01 -27.99
N ASP A 331 23.13 2.62 -28.37
CA ASP A 331 24.18 2.31 -27.42
C ASP A 331 24.56 3.54 -26.59
N VAL A 332 24.69 3.34 -25.28
CA VAL A 332 25.11 4.38 -24.34
C VAL A 332 26.54 4.12 -23.90
N THR A 333 27.41 5.08 -24.19
CA THR A 333 28.79 5.10 -23.70
C THR A 333 28.94 6.08 -22.54
N MET A 334 29.40 5.63 -21.37
CA MET A 334 29.58 6.50 -20.19
C MET A 334 30.59 5.93 -19.18
N PRO A 335 31.30 6.74 -18.39
CA PRO A 335 32.18 6.23 -17.34
C PRO A 335 31.43 5.27 -16.42
N MET A 336 32.05 4.15 -16.12
CA MET A 336 31.50 3.12 -15.24
C MET A 336 31.71 3.52 -13.78
N ASP A 337 30.75 3.17 -12.92
CA ASP A 337 30.89 3.35 -11.47
C ASP A 337 31.79 2.26 -10.89
N THR A 338 33.10 2.49 -10.98
CA THR A 338 34.13 1.54 -10.55
C THR A 338 35.33 2.27 -9.96
N LYS A 339 36.08 1.56 -9.11
CA LYS A 339 37.37 2.04 -8.59
C LYS A 339 38.47 2.03 -9.66
N TYR A 340 38.25 1.32 -10.76
CA TYR A 340 39.17 1.26 -11.89
C TYR A 340 38.87 2.42 -12.85
N GLY A 341 39.73 3.44 -12.88
CA GLY A 341 39.58 4.59 -13.78
C GLY A 341 39.55 4.19 -15.26
N ASP A 342 38.93 5.03 -16.09
CA ASP A 342 38.90 4.97 -17.56
C ASP A 342 38.19 3.76 -18.19
N ILE A 343 37.26 3.12 -17.48
CA ILE A 343 36.37 2.10 -18.06
C ILE A 343 35.00 2.71 -18.31
N ASN A 344 34.49 2.56 -19.53
CA ASN A 344 33.14 2.96 -19.89
C ASN A 344 32.20 1.75 -19.95
N ILE A 345 30.94 1.93 -19.55
CA ILE A 345 29.86 1.14 -20.15
C ILE A 345 29.75 1.53 -21.62
N ASP A 346 29.45 0.58 -22.51
CA ASP A 346 29.37 0.86 -23.95
C ASP A 346 28.40 -0.08 -24.69
N GLY A 347 27.11 0.24 -24.64
CA GLY A 347 26.09 -0.48 -25.40
C GLY A 347 24.69 -0.31 -24.83
N PRO A 348 23.77 -1.28 -25.00
CA PRO A 348 22.39 -1.10 -24.57
C PRO A 348 22.27 -1.05 -23.05
N VAL A 349 21.47 -0.11 -22.55
CA VAL A 349 21.26 0.13 -21.12
C VAL A 349 19.78 0.19 -20.78
N GLN A 350 19.46 -0.17 -19.55
CA GLN A 350 18.21 0.19 -18.90
C GLN A 350 18.48 1.28 -17.86
N TRP A 351 17.48 2.11 -17.59
CA TRP A 351 17.62 3.27 -16.72
C TRP A 351 16.96 3.00 -15.36
N VAL A 352 17.72 3.18 -14.29
CA VAL A 352 17.26 3.01 -12.91
C VAL A 352 17.16 4.39 -12.27
N TRP A 353 16.03 4.69 -11.65
CA TRP A 353 15.83 5.95 -10.93
C TRP A 353 16.78 6.02 -9.72
N GLU A 354 17.41 7.17 -9.50
CA GLU A 354 18.36 7.38 -8.39
C GLU A 354 17.96 8.52 -7.45
N ALA A 355 17.32 9.56 -8.00
CA ALA A 355 17.10 10.81 -7.28
C ALA A 355 16.09 11.72 -7.98
N THR A 356 15.58 12.70 -7.23
CA THR A 356 14.82 13.83 -7.78
C THR A 356 15.71 14.64 -8.74
N ALA A 357 15.16 14.96 -9.90
CA ALA A 357 15.81 15.84 -10.87
C ALA A 357 15.97 17.28 -10.33
N PRO A 358 16.97 18.04 -10.82
CA PRO A 358 17.06 19.48 -10.56
C PRO A 358 15.73 20.18 -10.87
N THR A 359 15.13 20.76 -9.83
CA THR A 359 13.80 21.35 -9.90
C THR A 359 13.88 22.82 -9.52
N PRO A 360 13.53 23.75 -10.42
CA PRO A 360 13.48 25.18 -10.09
C PRO A 360 12.48 25.50 -8.98
N VAL A 361 12.79 26.46 -8.11
CA VAL A 361 11.87 26.91 -7.05
C VAL A 361 10.56 27.47 -7.62
N LYS A 362 10.63 28.11 -8.80
CA LYS A 362 9.50 28.61 -9.56
C LYS A 362 9.76 28.39 -11.05
N GLN A 363 8.69 28.33 -11.84
CA GLN A 363 8.77 28.43 -13.29
C GLN A 363 9.56 29.71 -13.62
N TRP A 364 10.70 29.58 -14.31
CA TRP A 364 11.67 30.66 -14.65
C TRP A 364 12.70 31.06 -13.57
N SER A 365 12.82 30.33 -12.46
CA SER A 365 13.87 30.54 -11.48
C SER A 365 15.18 29.84 -11.88
N LEU A 366 16.33 30.50 -11.66
CA LEU A 366 17.64 29.83 -11.67
C LEU A 366 17.90 29.11 -10.33
N ASP A 367 17.28 29.57 -9.24
CA ASP A 367 17.34 28.89 -7.96
C ASP A 367 16.60 27.55 -8.04
N MET A 368 17.27 26.51 -7.57
CA MET A 368 16.74 25.15 -7.48
C MET A 368 16.22 24.88 -6.07
N ILE A 369 15.22 24.00 -5.95
CA ILE A 369 14.81 23.44 -4.67
C ILE A 369 16.05 22.80 -4.01
N ALA A 370 16.28 23.10 -2.73
CA ALA A 370 17.39 22.55 -1.96
C ALA A 370 17.49 21.02 -2.15
N ASP A 371 18.70 20.48 -2.19
CA ASP A 371 18.99 19.05 -2.38
C ASP A 371 18.49 18.43 -3.71
N THR A 372 18.03 19.23 -4.67
CA THR A 372 17.80 18.77 -6.07
C THR A 372 18.94 19.16 -7.01
N VAL A 373 19.88 19.98 -6.55
CA VAL A 373 21.01 20.50 -7.33
C VAL A 373 21.96 19.37 -7.75
N GLN A 374 22.22 19.27 -9.06
CA GLN A 374 23.17 18.30 -9.62
C GLN A 374 24.59 18.88 -9.78
N PHE A 375 24.75 20.20 -9.88
CA PHE A 375 26.04 20.85 -10.14
C PHE A 375 26.40 21.85 -9.05
N CYS A 376 27.66 21.87 -8.61
CA CYS A 376 28.13 22.77 -7.56
C CYS A 376 29.48 23.37 -7.90
N GLU A 377 29.67 24.65 -7.58
CA GLU A 377 30.94 25.35 -7.83
C GLU A 377 32.05 24.88 -6.86
N PRO A 378 33.33 24.92 -7.28
CA PRO A 378 34.45 24.66 -6.38
C PRO A 378 34.45 25.61 -5.18
N GLY A 379 34.70 25.07 -3.98
CA GLY A 379 34.72 25.87 -2.74
C GLY A 379 33.34 26.28 -2.20
N ALA A 380 32.25 26.12 -2.97
CA ALA A 380 30.89 26.38 -2.52
C ALA A 380 30.43 25.33 -1.49
N GLU A 381 29.38 25.66 -0.73
CA GLU A 381 28.75 24.71 0.18
C GLU A 381 28.01 23.62 -0.60
N CYS A 382 28.26 22.37 -0.22
CA CYS A 382 27.70 21.19 -0.84
C CYS A 382 26.17 21.21 -0.71
N PRO A 383 25.43 21.29 -1.82
CA PRO A 383 23.98 21.50 -1.80
C PRO A 383 23.20 20.19 -1.58
N ARG A 384 23.89 19.04 -1.57
CA ARG A 384 23.27 17.72 -1.46
C ARG A 384 24.29 16.68 -0.98
N SER A 385 23.92 15.91 0.05
CA SER A 385 24.74 14.79 0.51
C SER A 385 24.94 13.74 -0.60
N GLY A 386 26.13 13.17 -0.69
CA GLY A 386 26.42 12.06 -1.62
C GLY A 386 27.80 12.12 -2.24
N ARG A 387 27.94 11.42 -3.36
CA ARG A 387 29.16 11.32 -4.15
C ARG A 387 29.17 12.40 -5.22
N TRP A 388 30.31 13.04 -5.38
CA TRP A 388 30.54 14.11 -6.34
C TRP A 388 31.79 13.82 -7.16
N VAL A 389 31.73 14.02 -8.46
CA VAL A 389 32.87 13.92 -9.37
C VAL A 389 33.20 15.30 -9.92
N ARG A 390 34.49 15.60 -10.06
CA ARG A 390 34.90 16.84 -10.70
C ARG A 390 34.64 16.75 -12.20
N ARG A 391 33.85 17.69 -12.68
CA ARG A 391 33.50 17.90 -14.07
C ARG A 391 34.29 19.11 -14.57
N ILE A 392 34.87 18.97 -15.75
CA ILE A 392 35.67 20.02 -16.35
C ILE A 392 35.06 20.34 -17.71
N ARG A 393 34.82 21.62 -17.96
CA ARG A 393 34.15 22.11 -19.17
C ARG A 393 35.16 22.38 -20.28
N PRO A 394 34.79 22.14 -21.55
CA PRO A 394 35.67 22.39 -22.70
C PRO A 394 36.11 23.86 -22.79
N HIS A 395 37.23 24.12 -23.49
CA HIS A 395 37.87 25.45 -23.55
C HIS A 395 37.11 26.41 -24.47
N ASP A 396 36.42 25.85 -25.46
CA ASP A 396 35.76 26.60 -26.50
C ASP A 396 34.42 25.94 -26.82
N LEU A 397 33.32 26.69 -26.64
CA LEU A 397 31.97 26.23 -27.00
C LEU A 397 31.85 25.98 -28.52
N TYR A 398 32.73 26.56 -29.34
CA TYR A 398 32.75 26.40 -30.79
C TYR A 398 33.50 25.15 -31.27
N ARG A 399 34.36 24.53 -30.46
CA ARG A 399 35.14 23.33 -30.86
C ARG A 399 34.45 21.99 -30.58
N GLN A 400 33.23 21.99 -30.03
CA GLN A 400 32.48 20.77 -29.65
C GLN A 400 33.32 19.75 -28.86
N GLU A 401 34.33 20.20 -28.11
CA GLU A 401 35.09 19.30 -27.26
C GLU A 401 34.17 18.74 -26.16
N PRO A 402 34.22 17.42 -25.89
CA PRO A 402 33.34 16.83 -24.89
C PRO A 402 33.73 17.30 -23.48
N THR A 403 32.73 17.34 -22.60
CA THR A 403 32.98 17.47 -21.16
C THR A 403 33.81 16.27 -20.67
N TRP A 404 34.81 16.55 -19.84
CA TRP A 404 35.74 15.58 -19.27
C TRP A 404 35.54 15.50 -17.75
N TYR A 405 35.76 14.32 -17.19
CA TYR A 405 35.55 14.02 -15.77
C TYR A 405 36.85 13.51 -15.17
N ASP A 406 37.26 14.09 -14.05
CA ASP A 406 38.38 13.56 -13.28
C ASP A 406 37.85 12.46 -12.36
N LEU A 407 37.86 11.22 -12.86
CA LEU A 407 37.29 10.07 -12.17
C LEU A 407 38.06 9.70 -10.88
N ALA A 408 39.31 10.13 -10.76
CA ALA A 408 40.10 9.94 -9.53
C ALA A 408 39.68 10.91 -8.42
N SER A 409 38.99 12.00 -8.76
CA SER A 409 38.56 13.04 -7.82
C SER A 409 37.22 12.77 -7.14
N VAL A 410 36.63 11.57 -7.27
CA VAL A 410 35.33 11.29 -6.65
C VAL A 410 35.43 11.47 -5.13
N VAL A 411 34.67 12.43 -4.59
CA VAL A 411 34.58 12.71 -3.16
C VAL A 411 33.20 12.38 -2.64
N THR A 412 33.13 12.03 -1.36
CA THR A 412 31.86 11.90 -0.64
C THR A 412 31.75 13.06 0.32
N LEU A 413 30.66 13.82 0.22
CA LEU A 413 30.42 15.01 1.02
C LEU A 413 29.02 14.96 1.63
N SER A 414 28.92 15.40 2.86
CA SER A 414 27.66 15.74 3.51
C SER A 414 27.25 17.16 3.14
N ARG A 415 25.94 17.40 3.09
CA ARG A 415 25.38 18.73 2.86
C ARG A 415 25.99 19.78 3.81
N GLY A 416 26.30 20.95 3.28
CA GLY A 416 26.93 22.05 4.02
C GLY A 416 28.47 21.96 4.14
N GLN A 417 29.08 20.82 3.81
CA GLN A 417 30.54 20.77 3.67
C GLN A 417 31.01 21.55 2.44
N ARG A 418 32.20 22.14 2.46
CA ARG A 418 32.72 22.85 1.27
C ARG A 418 33.22 21.86 0.21
N MET A 419 32.86 22.12 -1.05
CA MET A 419 33.44 21.44 -2.20
C MET A 419 34.95 21.67 -2.24
N PRO A 420 35.76 20.65 -2.62
CA PRO A 420 37.18 20.85 -2.81
C PRO A 420 37.45 21.96 -3.83
N SER A 421 38.37 22.86 -3.47
CA SER A 421 38.75 23.99 -4.31
C SER A 421 39.53 23.51 -5.53
N SER A 422 39.31 24.13 -6.68
CA SER A 422 40.17 23.97 -7.85
C SER A 422 41.40 24.88 -7.69
N ARG A 423 42.60 24.30 -7.77
CA ARG A 423 43.86 25.08 -7.83
C ARG A 423 44.15 25.64 -9.21
N ASP A 424 43.57 25.02 -10.25
CA ASP A 424 43.75 25.35 -11.66
C ASP A 424 42.36 25.53 -12.30
N ASP A 425 42.12 26.70 -12.91
CA ASP A 425 40.88 27.15 -13.57
C ASP A 425 39.60 27.18 -12.70
N THR A 426 39.40 28.30 -11.99
CA THR A 426 38.19 28.57 -11.20
C THR A 426 36.92 28.60 -12.04
N ASP A 427 37.02 28.98 -13.32
CA ASP A 427 35.83 29.27 -14.13
C ASP A 427 35.38 28.07 -15.00
N ARG A 428 36.19 27.00 -15.07
CA ARG A 428 35.95 25.87 -15.99
C ARG A 428 35.66 24.56 -15.28
N THR A 429 35.78 24.53 -13.97
CA THR A 429 35.63 23.31 -13.17
C THR A 429 34.41 23.44 -12.27
N ASP A 430 33.57 22.42 -12.26
CA ASP A 430 32.44 22.27 -11.35
C ASP A 430 32.39 20.83 -10.81
N TRP A 431 31.50 20.58 -9.87
CA TRP A 431 31.28 19.29 -9.26
C TRP A 431 29.91 18.78 -9.70
N GLU A 432 29.85 17.55 -10.18
CA GLU A 432 28.59 16.88 -10.56
C GLU A 432 28.24 15.79 -9.55
N TRP A 433 26.99 15.78 -9.08
CA TRP A 433 26.48 14.77 -8.17
C TRP A 433 26.22 13.46 -8.93
N VAL A 434 26.84 12.39 -8.47
CA VAL A 434 26.83 11.07 -9.16
C VAL A 434 26.07 9.99 -8.38
N GLY A 435 25.43 10.34 -7.27
CA GLY A 435 24.59 9.42 -6.50
C GLY A 435 24.73 9.60 -4.99
N ALA A 436 23.82 8.96 -4.25
CA ALA A 436 23.95 8.87 -2.80
C ALA A 436 25.15 8.00 -2.41
N VAL A 437 25.57 8.09 -1.15
CA VAL A 437 26.59 7.18 -0.61
C VAL A 437 26.01 5.77 -0.60
N HIS A 438 26.69 4.81 -1.22
CA HIS A 438 26.33 3.40 -1.07
C HIS A 438 26.65 2.99 0.36
N GLY A 439 25.61 2.60 1.11
CA GLY A 439 25.74 1.97 2.43
C GLY A 439 26.31 0.56 2.34
#